data_AF-A0A2G5WUC8-F1
#
_entry.id   AF-A0A2G5WUC8-F1
#
_cell.length_a   1.000
_cell.length_b   1.000
_cell.length_c   1.000
_cell.angle_alpha   90.00
_cell.angle_beta   90.00
_cell.angle_gamma   90.00
#
_symmetry.space_group_name_H-M   'P 1'
#
loop_
_entity.id
_entity.type
_entity.pdbx_description
1 polymer ?
#
loop_
_entity_poly.entity_id
_entity_poly.type
_entity_poly.pdbx_seq_one_letter_code
_entity_poly.pdbx_strand_id
1 'polypeptide(L)'
;MGYLGIPDGFWIEMMIILSVVILLVGVIPAIFRYRIGASKNKWFSNQQINTLHKKIDWILCIVFVTSIITSVLLFTSQLFIPYILSGLFVLTRIGVQTYMEWKFSDNRKDFQVSLLSLTLTFVCLLGFYFWLEYFS
;
A
#
# COMPACT_ATOMS: atom_id res chain seq x y z
N MET A 1 15.38 -36.75 -5.79
CA MET A 1 15.34 -36.22 -4.41
C MET A 1 15.12 -34.73 -4.52
N GLY A 2 14.04 -34.23 -3.91
CA GLY A 2 13.38 -32.99 -4.29
C GLY A 2 14.17 -31.71 -3.98
N TYR A 3 14.16 -30.79 -4.93
CA TYR A 3 14.50 -29.39 -4.72
C TYR A 3 13.37 -28.73 -3.90
N LEU A 4 13.36 -28.96 -2.59
CA LEU A 4 12.66 -28.11 -1.61
C LEU A 4 13.54 -26.89 -1.31
N GLY A 5 14.02 -26.22 -2.36
CA GLY A 5 14.93 -25.09 -2.27
C GLY A 5 14.35 -23.88 -2.98
N ILE A 6 14.38 -22.73 -2.31
CA ILE A 6 14.12 -21.43 -2.91
C ILE A 6 15.00 -21.30 -4.17
N PRO A 7 14.48 -20.88 -5.34
CA PRO A 7 15.25 -20.76 -6.57
C PRO A 7 16.50 -19.89 -6.41
N ASP A 8 17.58 -20.28 -7.08
CA ASP A 8 18.82 -19.53 -7.09
C ASP A 8 18.55 -18.11 -7.64
N GLY A 9 18.86 -17.08 -6.86
CA GLY A 9 18.64 -15.67 -7.22
C GLY A 9 17.37 -15.04 -6.64
N PHE A 10 16.43 -15.81 -6.08
CA PHE A 10 15.18 -15.29 -5.49
C PHE A 10 15.39 -14.14 -4.51
N TRP A 11 16.35 -14.28 -3.58
CA TRP A 11 16.64 -13.26 -2.57
C TRP A 11 17.19 -11.96 -3.18
N ILE A 12 17.99 -12.07 -4.24
CA ILE A 12 18.56 -10.90 -4.93
C ILE A 12 17.45 -10.15 -5.67
N GLU A 13 16.61 -10.87 -6.40
CA GLU A 13 15.46 -10.30 -7.10
C GLU A 13 14.47 -9.65 -6.14
N MET A 14 14.17 -10.32 -5.02
CA MET A 14 13.32 -9.76 -3.97
C MET A 14 13.88 -8.44 -3.43
N MET A 15 15.20 -8.36 -3.17
CA MET A 15 15.85 -7.14 -2.70
C MET A 15 15.79 -6.02 -3.74
N ILE A 16 15.96 -6.34 -5.02
CA ILE A 16 15.80 -5.37 -6.13
C ILE A 16 14.37 -4.84 -6.17
N ILE A 17 13.37 -5.72 -6.10
CA ILE A 17 11.96 -5.33 -6.14
C ILE A 17 11.60 -4.45 -4.94
N LEU A 18 12.02 -4.84 -3.72
CA LEU A 18 11.80 -4.02 -2.53
C LEU A 18 12.44 -2.64 -2.66
N SER A 19 13.66 -2.56 -3.23
CA SER A 19 14.32 -1.28 -3.51
C SER A 19 13.50 -0.42 -4.48
N VAL A 20 13.01 -1.01 -5.57
CA VAL A 20 12.16 -0.32 -6.55
C VAL A 20 10.85 0.16 -5.92
N VAL A 21 10.19 -0.66 -5.10
CA VAL A 21 8.96 -0.28 -4.40
C VAL A 21 9.19 0.90 -3.45
N ILE A 22 10.28 0.89 -2.68
CA ILE A 22 10.64 2.00 -1.79
C ILE A 22 10.88 3.29 -2.59
N LEU A 23 11.56 3.19 -3.73
CA LEU A 23 11.78 4.34 -4.61
C LEU A 23 10.47 4.88 -5.18
N LEU A 24 9.63 4.01 -5.75
CA LEU A 24 8.38 4.40 -6.40
C LEU A 24 7.34 4.92 -5.42
N VAL A 25 7.13 4.25 -4.29
CA VAL A 25 6.05 4.60 -3.35
C VAL A 25 6.51 5.57 -2.27
N GLY A 26 7.78 5.52 -1.88
CA GLY A 26 8.35 6.41 -0.86
C GLY A 26 8.97 7.66 -1.44
N VAL A 27 9.97 7.49 -2.32
CA VAL A 27 10.83 8.60 -2.76
C VAL A 27 10.14 9.51 -3.78
N ILE A 28 9.51 8.95 -4.82
CA ILE A 28 8.86 9.75 -5.87
C ILE A 28 7.76 10.66 -5.29
N PRO A 29 6.78 10.17 -4.49
CA PRO A 29 5.77 11.02 -3.90
C PRO A 29 6.35 12.08 -2.96
N ALA A 30 7.41 11.75 -2.20
CA ALA A 30 8.06 12.71 -1.31
C ALA A 30 8.72 13.86 -2.10
N ILE A 31 9.42 13.55 -3.19
CA ILE A 31 10.01 14.57 -4.08
C ILE A 31 8.90 15.40 -4.72
N PHE A 32 7.85 14.76 -5.23
CA PHE A 32 6.74 15.46 -5.87
C PHE A 32 6.04 16.42 -4.91
N ARG A 33 5.81 15.97 -3.67
CA ARG A 33 5.26 16.78 -2.57
C ARG A 33 6.11 18.01 -2.29
N TYR A 34 7.42 17.82 -2.19
CA TYR A 34 8.37 18.91 -1.98
C TYR A 34 8.31 19.94 -3.12
N ARG A 35 8.26 19.48 -4.38
CA ARG A 35 8.25 20.37 -5.54
C ARG A 35 6.99 21.23 -5.66
N ILE A 36 5.81 20.65 -5.41
CA ILE A 36 4.55 21.37 -5.64
C ILE A 36 4.14 22.24 -4.44
N GLY A 37 4.85 22.14 -3.31
CA GLY A 37 4.49 22.84 -2.08
C GLY A 37 3.19 22.30 -1.48
N ALA A 38 2.93 21.02 -1.68
CA ALA A 38 1.87 20.31 -0.95
C ALA A 38 2.17 20.39 0.55
N SER A 39 1.12 20.45 1.38
CA SER A 39 1.28 20.60 2.82
C SER A 39 2.20 19.49 3.34
N LYS A 40 3.19 19.86 4.15
CA LYS A 40 4.05 18.87 4.82
C LYS A 40 3.16 18.09 5.80
N ASN A 41 2.52 17.02 5.36
CA ASN A 41 2.15 15.96 6.29
C ASN A 41 3.48 15.54 6.91
N LYS A 42 3.68 15.81 8.20
CA LYS A 42 4.69 15.07 8.94
C LYS A 42 4.31 13.61 8.68
N TRP A 43 5.24 12.81 8.20
CA TRP A 43 5.05 11.38 7.87
C TRP A 43 4.27 10.59 8.94
N PHE A 44 4.20 11.11 10.17
CA PHE A 44 3.53 10.53 11.33
C PHE A 44 2.53 11.47 12.05
N SER A 45 2.28 12.70 11.60
CA SER A 45 1.22 13.50 12.24
C SER A 45 -0.13 13.13 11.66
N ASN A 46 -0.99 12.58 12.51
CA ASN A 46 -2.43 12.56 12.34
C ASN A 46 -2.96 13.99 12.13
N GLN A 47 -2.75 14.60 10.97
CA GLN A 47 -3.67 15.60 10.45
C GLN A 47 -4.85 14.82 9.90
N GLN A 48 -5.64 14.29 10.83
CA GLN A 48 -7.00 13.90 10.54
C GLN A 48 -7.70 15.18 10.09
N ILE A 49 -7.78 15.37 8.77
CA ILE A 49 -8.49 16.47 8.11
C ILE A 49 -9.89 16.61 8.72
N ASN A 50 -10.47 15.48 9.16
CA ASN A 50 -11.70 15.43 9.92
C ASN A 50 -11.74 14.22 10.87
N THR A 51 -12.53 14.29 11.95
CA THR A 51 -12.80 13.16 12.87
C THR A 51 -13.41 11.95 12.13
N LEU A 52 -14.09 12.22 11.00
CA LEU A 52 -14.58 11.19 10.09
C LEU A 52 -13.46 10.32 9.51
N HIS A 53 -12.32 10.90 9.12
CA HIS A 53 -11.20 10.12 8.56
C HIS A 53 -10.66 9.13 9.58
N LYS A 54 -10.48 9.58 10.84
CA LYS A 54 -10.07 8.73 11.96
C LYS A 54 -11.02 7.56 12.18
N LYS A 55 -12.33 7.82 12.12
CA LYS A 55 -13.35 6.79 12.32
C LYS A 55 -13.33 5.77 11.17
N ILE A 56 -13.18 6.22 9.93
CA ILE A 56 -13.09 5.34 8.76
C ILE A 56 -11.83 4.48 8.84
N ASP A 57 -10.66 5.06 9.14
CA ASP A 57 -9.41 4.31 9.27
C ASP A 57 -9.47 3.24 10.36
N TRP A 58 -10.11 3.57 11.49
CA TRP A 58 -10.30 2.61 12.59
C TRP A 58 -11.22 1.45 12.19
N ILE A 59 -12.34 1.76 11.53
CA ILE A 59 -13.27 0.74 11.02
C ILE A 59 -12.57 -0.14 9.98
N LEU A 60 -11.86 0.46 9.01
CA LEU A 60 -11.09 -0.27 8.01
C LEU A 60 -10.07 -1.21 8.67
N CYS A 61 -9.36 -0.73 9.69
CA CYS A 61 -8.42 -1.54 10.44
C CYS A 61 -9.10 -2.78 11.04
N ILE A 62 -10.20 -2.60 11.76
CA ILE A 62 -10.93 -3.72 12.37
C ILE A 62 -11.40 -4.71 11.31
N VAL A 63 -12.05 -4.22 10.24
CA VAL A 63 -12.62 -5.08 9.19
C VAL A 63 -11.52 -5.89 8.48
N PHE A 64 -10.44 -5.23 8.05
CA PHE A 64 -9.38 -5.94 7.33
C PHE A 64 -8.55 -6.83 8.24
N VAL A 65 -8.24 -6.44 9.48
CA VAL A 65 -7.50 -7.30 10.42
C VAL A 65 -8.30 -8.55 10.76
N THR A 66 -9.59 -8.39 11.08
CA THR A 66 -10.47 -9.55 11.36
C THR A 66 -10.60 -10.45 10.13
N SER A 67 -10.72 -9.87 8.93
CA SER A 67 -10.79 -10.63 7.68
C SER A 67 -9.47 -11.36 7.36
N ILE A 68 -8.30 -10.75 7.59
CA ILE A 68 -6.99 -11.39 7.42
C ILE A 68 -6.83 -12.55 8.40
N ILE A 69 -7.12 -12.35 9.69
CA ILE A 69 -7.05 -13.41 10.71
C ILE A 69 -7.96 -14.58 10.33
N THR A 70 -9.21 -14.28 9.96
CA THR A 70 -10.18 -15.29 9.55
C THR A 70 -9.70 -16.05 8.31
N SER A 71 -9.12 -15.34 7.33
CA SER A 71 -8.57 -15.94 6.12
C SER A 71 -7.43 -16.90 6.43
N VAL A 72 -6.49 -16.52 7.30
CA VAL A 72 -5.35 -17.36 7.69
C VAL A 72 -5.83 -18.62 8.44
N LEU A 73 -6.85 -18.49 9.29
CA LEU A 73 -7.39 -19.62 10.06
C LEU A 73 -8.19 -20.61 9.20
N LEU A 74 -8.99 -20.12 8.26
CA LEU A 74 -9.89 -20.95 7.46
C LEU A 74 -9.24 -21.48 6.17
N PHE A 75 -8.29 -20.74 5.60
CA PHE A 75 -7.68 -21.03 4.30
C PHE A 75 -6.17 -21.21 4.45
N THR A 76 -5.75 -22.07 5.39
CA THR A 76 -4.34 -22.36 5.68
C THR A 76 -3.53 -22.82 4.46
N SER A 77 -4.17 -23.52 3.52
CA SER A 77 -3.53 -23.98 2.28
C SER A 77 -3.49 -22.93 1.16
N GLN A 78 -4.16 -21.78 1.31
CA GLN A 78 -4.29 -20.75 0.27
C GLN A 78 -3.74 -19.41 0.76
N LEU A 79 -2.43 -19.36 0.97
CA LEU A 79 -1.69 -18.17 1.43
C LEU A 79 -1.82 -16.94 0.50
N PHE A 80 -2.36 -17.13 -0.71
CA PHE A 80 -2.63 -16.05 -1.65
C PHE A 80 -3.81 -15.15 -1.23
N ILE A 81 -4.82 -15.69 -0.54
CA ILE A 81 -5.97 -14.91 -0.07
C ILE A 81 -5.57 -13.81 0.92
N PRO A 82 -4.83 -14.08 2.01
CA PRO A 82 -4.42 -13.01 2.93
C PRO A 82 -3.48 -12.00 2.24
N TYR A 83 -2.71 -12.41 1.23
CA TYR A 83 -1.89 -11.51 0.44
C TYR A 83 -2.73 -10.49 -0.35
N ILE A 84 -3.75 -10.95 -1.11
CA ILE A 84 -4.67 -10.06 -1.83
C ILE A 84 -5.36 -9.10 -0.86
N LEU A 85 -5.84 -9.64 0.27
CA LEU A 85 -6.57 -8.87 1.27
C LEU A 85 -5.71 -7.75 1.86
N SER A 86 -4.41 -8.01 2.06
CA SER A 86 -3.41 -7.04 2.49
C SER A 86 -3.20 -5.94 1.45
N GLY A 87 -3.07 -6.31 0.17
CA GLY A 87 -2.96 -5.34 -0.92
C GLY A 87 -4.20 -4.45 -1.03
N LEU A 88 -5.39 -5.05 -0.94
CA LEU A 88 -6.66 -4.33 -0.96
C LEU A 88 -6.79 -3.36 0.24
N PHE A 89 -6.32 -3.76 1.41
CA PHE A 89 -6.29 -2.90 2.59
C PHE A 89 -5.45 -1.64 2.36
N VAL A 90 -4.23 -1.80 1.84
CA VAL A 90 -3.32 -0.70 1.53
C VAL A 90 -3.95 0.25 0.51
N LEU A 91 -4.50 -0.29 -0.58
CA LEU A 91 -5.19 0.50 -1.61
C LEU A 91 -6.39 1.25 -1.05
N THR A 92 -7.19 0.61 -0.20
CA THR A 92 -8.37 1.24 0.40
C THR A 92 -7.97 2.38 1.33
N ARG A 93 -6.92 2.22 2.15
CA ARG A 93 -6.42 3.31 3.00
C ARG A 93 -5.97 4.53 2.20
N ILE A 94 -5.12 4.31 1.20
CA ILE A 94 -4.61 5.41 0.34
C ILE A 94 -5.76 6.02 -0.47
N GLY A 95 -6.72 5.21 -0.92
CA GLY A 95 -7.92 5.65 -1.64
C GLY A 95 -8.82 6.52 -0.78
N VAL A 96 -9.09 6.12 0.47
CA VAL A 96 -9.84 6.94 1.44
C VAL A 96 -9.11 8.24 1.73
N GLN A 97 -7.80 8.20 1.94
CA GLN A 97 -7.00 9.42 2.15
C GLN A 97 -7.13 10.36 0.93
N THR A 98 -6.96 9.82 -0.27
CA THR A 98 -7.06 10.57 -1.53
C THR A 98 -8.46 11.18 -1.69
N TYR A 99 -9.53 10.44 -1.38
CA TYR A 99 -10.90 10.94 -1.42
C TYR A 99 -11.15 12.04 -0.38
N MET A 100 -10.63 11.88 0.84
CA MET A 100 -10.75 12.88 1.90
C MET A 100 -10.00 14.16 1.55
N GLU A 101 -8.80 14.05 0.98
CA GLU A 101 -8.03 15.21 0.51
C GLU A 101 -8.73 15.90 -0.67
N TRP A 102 -9.32 15.15 -1.59
CA TRP A 102 -10.11 15.72 -2.68
C TRP A 102 -11.32 16.51 -2.18
N LYS A 103 -12.04 15.96 -1.19
CA LYS A 103 -13.32 16.50 -0.72
C LYS A 103 -13.18 17.57 0.36
N PHE A 104 -12.17 17.48 1.22
CA PHE A 104 -12.07 18.27 2.44
C PHE A 104 -10.75 19.04 2.59
N SER A 105 -9.74 18.87 1.74
CA SER A 105 -8.52 19.66 1.87
C SER A 105 -8.68 21.06 1.28
N ASP A 106 -8.19 22.06 2.00
CA ASP A 106 -8.05 23.43 1.49
C ASP A 106 -6.98 23.51 0.37
N ASN A 107 -5.98 22.61 0.40
CA ASN A 107 -4.89 22.56 -0.56
C ASN A 107 -5.07 21.42 -1.58
N ARG A 108 -5.64 21.74 -2.74
CA ARG A 108 -5.83 20.79 -3.85
C ARG A 108 -4.56 20.09 -4.34
N LYS A 109 -3.37 20.60 -4.00
CA LYS A 109 -2.10 19.96 -4.36
C LYS A 109 -1.85 18.68 -3.55
N ASP A 110 -2.40 18.57 -2.34
CA ASP A 110 -2.25 17.36 -1.51
C ASP A 110 -2.91 16.16 -2.19
N PHE A 111 -4.13 16.36 -2.71
CA PHE A 111 -4.83 15.36 -3.51
C PHE A 111 -4.00 14.84 -4.69
N GLN A 112 -3.25 15.71 -5.38
CA GLN A 112 -2.41 15.28 -6.51
C GLN A 112 -1.29 14.34 -6.06
N VAL A 113 -0.68 14.58 -4.89
CA VAL A 113 0.36 13.70 -4.33
C VAL A 113 -0.23 12.36 -3.89
N SER A 114 -1.40 12.38 -3.25
CA SER A 114 -2.04 11.14 -2.78
C SER A 114 -2.58 10.30 -3.93
N LEU A 115 -3.10 10.94 -4.98
CA LEU A 115 -3.47 10.24 -6.21
C LEU A 115 -2.25 9.60 -6.89
N LEU A 116 -1.12 10.32 -6.97
CA LEU A 116 0.13 9.76 -7.49
C LEU A 116 0.60 8.57 -6.64
N SER A 117 0.55 8.70 -5.31
CA SER A 117 0.89 7.62 -4.37
C SER A 117 -0.01 6.40 -4.58
N LEU A 118 -1.31 6.60 -4.77
CA LEU A 118 -2.27 5.54 -5.04
C LEU A 118 -1.94 4.81 -6.34
N THR A 119 -1.69 5.54 -7.43
CA THR A 119 -1.34 4.95 -8.72
C THR A 119 -0.02 4.18 -8.65
N LEU A 120 1.03 4.75 -8.05
CA LEU A 120 2.32 4.08 -7.93
C LEU A 120 2.23 2.84 -7.04
N THR A 121 1.48 2.89 -5.95
CA THR A 121 1.24 1.73 -5.08
C THR A 121 0.49 0.63 -5.83
N PHE A 122 -0.54 0.97 -6.60
CA PHE A 122 -1.28 0.01 -7.42
C PHE A 122 -0.39 -0.68 -8.45
N VAL A 123 0.45 0.08 -9.16
CA VAL A 123 1.43 -0.48 -10.11
C VAL A 123 2.43 -1.39 -9.41
N CYS A 124 2.93 -1.02 -8.23
CA CYS A 124 3.84 -1.86 -7.45
C CYS A 124 3.20 -3.18 -7.01
N LEU A 125 1.94 -3.13 -6.55
CA LEU A 125 1.20 -4.34 -6.15
C LEU A 125 0.98 -5.28 -7.34
N LEU A 126 0.64 -4.74 -8.52
CA LEU A 126 0.52 -5.53 -9.74
C LEU A 126 1.86 -6.13 -10.16
N GLY A 127 2.94 -5.35 -10.13
CA GLY A 127 4.28 -5.83 -10.47
C GLY A 127 4.74 -6.95 -9.53
N PHE A 128 4.49 -6.80 -8.23
CA PHE A 128 4.81 -7.83 -7.25
C PHE A 128 3.95 -9.09 -7.44
N TYR A 129 2.67 -8.94 -7.77
CA TYR A 129 1.79 -10.06 -8.11
C TYR A 129 2.33 -10.85 -9.30
N PHE A 130 2.68 -10.18 -10.41
CA PHE A 130 3.26 -10.85 -11.57
C PHE A 130 4.61 -11.51 -11.27
N TRP A 131 5.44 -10.90 -10.43
CA TRP A 131 6.70 -11.51 -10.00
C TRP A 131 6.46 -12.77 -9.16
N LEU A 132 5.49 -12.75 -8.23
CA LEU A 132 5.11 -13.95 -7.48
C LEU A 132 4.60 -15.06 -8.39
N GLU A 133 3.79 -14.73 -9.40
CA GLU A 133 3.28 -15.70 -10.37
C GLU A 133 4.42 -16.29 -11.22
N TYR A 134 5.45 -15.52 -11.54
CA TYR A 134 6.64 -16.00 -12.24
C TYR A 134 7.48 -16.99 -11.40
N PHE A 135 7.48 -16.86 -10.07
CA PHE A 135 8.25 -17.70 -9.15
C PHE A 135 7.47 -18.88 -8.53
N SER A 136 6.14 -18.88 -8.65
CA SER A 136 5.24 -19.94 -8.16
C SER A 136 5.17 -21.13 -9.10
#